data_AF-A0A9X4B3X7-F1
#
_entry.id   AF-A0A9X4B3X7-F1
#
_cell.length_a   1.000
_cell.length_b   1.000
_cell.length_c   1.000
_cell.angle_alpha   90.00
_cell.angle_beta   90.00
_cell.angle_gamma   90.00
#
_symmetry.space_group_name_H-M   'P 1'
#
loop_
_entity.id
_entity.type
_entity.pdbx_description
1 polymer ?
#
loop_
_entity_poly.entity_id
_entity_poly.type
_entity_poly.pdbx_seq_one_letter_code
_entity_poly.pdbx_strand_id
1 'polypeptide(L)'
;MKKKLLTLFLVMSFSIVLSVYYNTIIFSEQINYREEQYNIEKEKALKVGYSEEQFKQIMEIPTNLSNENSETRIVNYTMTSNQTKVINKAMEQIGKPYEWGASGPTSFDCGGLVKYVYKQAVNIELPMGTTNQEQYGTEVSLNSLKPGDLLFYGNRGATYHVGIYKGNGVMIHAPQPGETVKEVNIQYFYPSFAKRILPDEPDYPYIDYNKMVTVTKAWSIWNDLQFSHEIKKAIIGDNYKIGKVYTNPENNNKYGEILVSNKVYGYINFDAVKELTSVQINRYLTSKDSGQPIWGNLECTISKGQTTKDKIYFVKGAYNLGDGKYLYSIYKDQDSSEWLGYLKAHVSLAYTPIEEINKNVTVTKNWSIWNNLQREKEIEKPQIGSVFSARLKLTNVSNNAVYYKLYKSGKFYGYINAEAVKDLTTTKLNKYVTFSVNNEDFWSSLDVNYSKGKTERGRVFYISISYNTADNQPIYSVYTDETCTEWRGYYKGNNFEDTQITMLENKSVKVTKSGYTVWGDLNFWTKSGISNTGDIYTTDRKFYNFTNNAYYYELKKDGKVYGYINSEAAVEMN
;
A
#
# COMPACT_ATOMS: atom_id res chain seq x y z
N MET A 1 15.01 -107.47 61.81
CA MET A 1 14.46 -106.10 61.64
C MET A 1 15.48 -105.05 61.19
N LYS A 2 16.71 -104.98 61.73
CA LYS A 2 17.68 -103.90 61.40
C LYS A 2 18.11 -103.81 59.92
N LYS A 3 18.26 -104.91 59.18
CA LYS A 3 18.64 -104.87 57.74
C LYS A 3 17.58 -104.28 56.81
N LYS A 4 16.28 -104.53 57.05
CA LYS A 4 15.19 -104.00 56.19
C LYS A 4 14.97 -102.49 56.38
N LEU A 5 15.17 -101.96 57.59
CA LEU A 5 15.02 -100.54 57.86
C LEU A 5 16.16 -99.71 57.25
N LEU A 6 17.39 -100.24 57.25
CA LEU A 6 18.55 -99.58 56.64
C LEU A 6 18.42 -99.50 55.11
N THR A 7 17.91 -100.56 54.46
CA THR A 7 17.65 -100.55 53.01
C THR A 7 16.55 -99.56 52.63
N LEU A 8 15.47 -99.46 53.42
CA LEU A 8 14.40 -98.50 53.15
C LEU A 8 14.85 -97.04 53.32
N PHE A 9 15.70 -96.76 54.32
CA PHE A 9 16.28 -95.43 54.52
C PHE A 9 17.26 -95.06 53.41
N LEU A 10 18.07 -96.00 52.93
CA LEU A 10 18.98 -95.79 51.79
C LEU A 10 18.22 -95.57 50.47
N VAL A 11 17.11 -96.27 50.23
CA VAL A 11 16.31 -96.10 49.00
C VAL A 11 15.55 -94.77 49.01
N MET A 12 15.01 -94.35 50.17
CA MET A 12 14.36 -93.04 50.30
C MET A 12 15.36 -91.87 50.22
N SER A 13 16.53 -91.98 50.85
CA SER A 13 17.55 -90.93 50.74
C SER A 13 18.11 -90.83 49.32
N PHE A 14 18.31 -91.96 48.63
CA PHE A 14 18.72 -91.96 47.22
C PHE A 14 17.67 -91.33 46.31
N SER A 15 16.38 -91.58 46.54
CA SER A 15 15.28 -91.00 45.75
C SER A 15 15.12 -89.49 45.95
N ILE A 16 15.32 -88.99 47.17
CA ILE A 16 15.29 -87.55 47.48
C ILE A 16 16.51 -86.86 46.87
N VAL A 17 17.70 -87.44 46.99
CA VAL A 17 18.92 -86.91 46.36
C VAL A 17 18.79 -86.90 44.84
N LEU A 18 18.20 -87.94 44.24
CA LEU A 18 17.97 -88.01 42.80
C LEU A 18 16.95 -86.96 42.32
N SER A 19 15.90 -86.68 43.09
CA SER A 19 14.90 -85.65 42.72
C SER A 19 15.43 -84.22 42.89
N VAL A 20 16.22 -83.96 43.94
CA VAL A 20 16.90 -82.67 44.12
C VAL A 20 17.94 -82.45 43.02
N TYR A 21 18.68 -83.50 42.64
CA TYR A 21 19.65 -83.46 41.53
C TYR A 21 18.95 -83.23 40.19
N TYR A 22 17.84 -83.93 39.90
CA TYR A 22 17.04 -83.72 38.69
C TYR A 22 16.44 -82.30 38.62
N ASN A 23 15.88 -81.79 39.71
CA ASN A 23 15.34 -80.44 39.75
C ASN A 23 16.42 -79.36 39.61
N THR A 24 17.63 -79.62 40.13
CA THR A 24 18.78 -78.71 39.95
C THR A 24 19.28 -78.73 38.51
N ILE A 25 19.30 -79.90 37.86
CA ILE A 25 19.63 -80.01 36.43
C ILE A 25 18.61 -79.28 35.56
N ILE A 26 17.30 -79.52 35.74
CA ILE A 26 16.24 -78.85 34.96
C ILE A 26 16.28 -77.32 35.17
N PHE A 27 16.50 -76.87 36.40
CA PHE A 27 16.62 -75.44 36.70
C PHE A 27 17.89 -74.82 36.08
N SER A 28 19.01 -75.55 36.10
CA SER A 28 20.26 -75.12 35.44
C SER A 28 20.14 -75.11 33.91
N GLU A 29 19.43 -76.06 33.30
CA GLU A 29 19.15 -76.07 31.85
C GLU A 29 18.23 -74.92 31.46
N GLN A 30 17.22 -74.59 32.28
CA GLN A 30 16.35 -73.43 32.04
C GLN A 30 17.10 -72.09 32.18
N ILE A 31 18.05 -71.98 33.11
CA ILE A 31 18.90 -70.79 33.24
C ILE A 31 19.83 -70.66 32.04
N ASN A 32 20.52 -71.75 31.65
CA ASN A 32 21.41 -71.76 30.48
C ASN A 32 20.67 -71.40 29.18
N TYR A 33 19.46 -71.94 28.98
CA TYR A 33 18.63 -71.61 27.83
C TYR A 33 18.21 -70.13 27.81
N ARG A 34 17.87 -69.55 28.97
CA ARG A 34 17.52 -68.12 29.08
C ARG A 34 18.71 -67.21 28.80
N GLU A 35 19.89 -67.56 29.31
CA GLU A 35 21.14 -66.83 29.00
C GLU A 35 21.52 -66.95 27.53
N GLU A 36 21.36 -68.13 26.93
CA GLU A 36 21.61 -68.35 25.50
C GLU A 36 20.66 -67.51 24.63
N GLN A 37 19.35 -67.53 24.92
CA GLN A 37 18.39 -66.69 24.19
C GLN A 37 18.65 -65.19 24.37
N TYR A 38 19.03 -64.75 25.58
CA TYR A 38 19.41 -63.36 25.84
C TYR A 38 20.62 -62.95 25.00
N ASN A 39 21.64 -63.81 24.89
CA ASN A 39 22.81 -63.54 24.07
C ASN A 39 22.50 -63.54 22.56
N ILE A 40 21.60 -64.40 22.10
CA ILE A 40 21.13 -64.40 20.70
C ILE A 40 20.40 -63.10 20.37
N GLU A 41 19.50 -62.63 21.24
CA GLU A 41 18.81 -61.36 21.05
C GLU A 41 19.76 -60.16 21.14
N LYS A 42 20.78 -60.22 22.01
CA LYS A 42 21.84 -59.22 22.07
C LYS A 42 22.59 -59.10 20.74
N GLU A 43 23.04 -60.22 20.18
CA GLU A 43 23.74 -60.25 18.88
C GLU A 43 22.86 -59.68 17.75
N LYS A 44 21.57 -60.01 17.73
CA LYS A 44 20.62 -59.44 16.75
C LYS A 44 20.50 -57.92 16.91
N ALA A 45 20.35 -57.42 18.14
CA ALA A 45 20.24 -56.00 18.43
C ALA A 45 21.50 -55.22 18.00
N LEU A 46 22.68 -55.73 18.36
CA LEU A 46 23.97 -55.12 17.98
C LEU A 46 24.15 -55.07 16.46
N LYS A 47 23.77 -56.15 15.75
CA LYS A 47 23.87 -56.23 14.29
C LYS A 47 23.04 -55.18 13.55
N VAL A 48 21.91 -54.77 14.13
CA VAL A 48 21.04 -53.72 13.55
C VAL A 48 21.33 -52.33 14.11
N GLY A 49 22.41 -52.17 14.89
CA GLY A 49 22.96 -50.87 15.30
C GLY A 49 22.56 -50.38 16.69
N TYR A 50 21.91 -51.20 17.52
CA TYR A 50 21.72 -50.87 18.94
C TYR A 50 23.04 -51.04 19.70
N SER A 51 23.27 -50.20 20.72
CA SER A 51 24.34 -50.42 21.69
C SER A 51 23.94 -51.49 22.72
N GLU A 52 24.93 -52.09 23.38
CA GLU A 52 24.67 -53.03 24.47
C GLU A 52 23.85 -52.41 25.60
N GLU A 53 24.05 -51.13 25.89
CA GLU A 53 23.29 -50.41 26.91
C GLU A 53 21.82 -50.23 26.50
N GLN A 54 21.56 -49.84 25.25
CA GLN A 54 20.20 -49.75 24.73
C GLN A 54 19.51 -51.12 24.74
N PHE A 55 20.24 -52.19 24.39
CA PHE A 55 19.70 -53.55 24.47
C PHE A 55 19.26 -53.92 25.89
N LYS A 56 20.11 -53.67 26.91
CA LYS A 56 19.75 -53.91 28.31
C LYS A 56 18.50 -53.15 28.72
N GLN A 57 18.44 -51.85 28.39
CA GLN A 57 17.31 -50.99 28.70
C GLN A 57 16.01 -51.42 27.99
N ILE A 58 16.11 -51.92 26.75
CA ILE A 58 14.95 -52.45 26.01
C ILE A 58 14.43 -53.73 26.65
N MET A 59 15.31 -54.64 27.08
CA MET A 59 14.91 -55.90 27.73
C MET A 59 14.30 -55.71 29.13
N GLU A 60 14.43 -54.51 29.70
CA GLU A 60 13.84 -54.10 30.98
C GLU A 60 12.47 -53.39 30.80
N ILE A 61 11.97 -53.24 29.57
CA ILE A 61 10.66 -52.63 29.33
C ILE A 61 9.57 -53.49 29.99
N PRO A 62 8.71 -52.93 30.85
CA PRO A 62 7.71 -53.70 31.56
C PRO A 62 6.75 -54.45 30.61
N THR A 63 6.63 -55.77 30.77
CA THR A 63 5.83 -56.64 29.88
C THR A 63 4.41 -56.94 30.39
N ASN A 64 4.23 -57.05 31.71
CA ASN A 64 2.97 -57.37 32.37
C ASN A 64 2.22 -56.11 32.82
N LEU A 65 1.75 -55.33 31.86
CA LEU A 65 0.92 -54.15 32.12
C LEU A 65 -0.47 -54.38 31.51
N SER A 66 -1.33 -55.09 32.24
CA SER A 66 -2.75 -55.22 31.90
C SER A 66 -3.51 -53.94 32.29
N ASN A 67 -4.29 -53.39 31.37
CA ASN A 67 -5.18 -52.24 31.60
C ASN A 67 -6.42 -52.65 32.44
N GLU A 68 -6.22 -53.23 33.62
CA GLU A 68 -7.31 -53.39 34.58
C GLU A 68 -7.44 -52.09 35.39
N ASN A 69 -8.53 -51.36 35.12
CA ASN A 69 -8.99 -50.14 35.80
C ASN A 69 -8.19 -48.86 35.54
N SER A 70 -8.37 -48.28 34.34
CA SER A 70 -8.18 -46.83 34.16
C SER A 70 -9.54 -46.15 34.03
N GLU A 71 -9.95 -45.37 35.03
CA GLU A 71 -11.02 -44.38 34.88
C GLU A 71 -10.65 -43.43 33.73
N THR A 72 -11.27 -43.64 32.58
CA THR A 72 -11.12 -42.79 31.40
C THR A 72 -11.58 -41.38 31.73
N ARG A 73 -10.66 -40.46 32.02
CA ARG A 73 -10.93 -39.03 31.82
C ARG A 73 -11.15 -38.84 30.33
N ILE A 74 -12.41 -38.74 29.91
CA ILE A 74 -12.78 -38.40 28.54
C ILE A 74 -12.36 -36.94 28.32
N VAL A 75 -11.13 -36.75 27.87
CA VAL A 75 -10.75 -35.52 27.18
C VAL A 75 -11.13 -35.74 25.72
N ASN A 76 -12.22 -35.11 25.28
CA ASN A 76 -12.60 -35.10 23.87
C ASN A 76 -11.54 -34.32 23.09
N TYR A 77 -10.47 -35.00 22.69
CA TYR A 77 -9.58 -34.49 21.65
C TYR A 77 -10.31 -34.59 20.32
N THR A 78 -10.69 -33.44 19.75
CA THR A 78 -10.99 -33.37 18.32
C THR A 78 -9.67 -33.60 17.58
N MET A 79 -9.40 -34.84 17.19
CA MET A 79 -8.22 -35.20 16.41
C MET A 79 -8.31 -34.57 15.02
N THR A 80 -7.20 -34.07 14.50
CA THR A 80 -7.13 -33.70 13.08
C THR A 80 -7.23 -34.94 12.20
N SER A 81 -7.64 -34.80 10.94
CA SER A 81 -7.72 -35.92 9.99
C SER A 81 -6.41 -36.71 9.91
N ASN A 82 -5.25 -36.03 9.92
CA ASN A 82 -3.95 -36.69 9.88
C ASN A 82 -3.62 -37.43 11.18
N GLN A 83 -4.00 -36.88 12.35
CA GLN A 83 -3.87 -37.59 13.62
C GLN A 83 -4.72 -38.86 13.62
N THR A 84 -5.98 -38.78 13.17
CA THR A 84 -6.87 -39.95 13.06
C THR A 84 -6.28 -41.03 12.15
N LYS A 85 -5.74 -40.66 10.98
CA LYS A 85 -5.08 -41.61 10.07
C LYS A 85 -3.88 -42.29 10.71
N VAL A 86 -3.01 -41.53 11.39
CA VAL A 86 -1.82 -42.06 12.09
C VAL A 86 -2.23 -43.03 13.19
N ILE A 87 -3.20 -42.66 14.04
CA ILE A 87 -3.66 -43.51 15.13
C ILE A 87 -4.34 -44.78 14.62
N ASN A 88 -5.23 -44.68 13.62
CA ASN A 88 -5.86 -45.86 13.02
C ASN A 88 -4.82 -46.80 12.42
N LYS A 89 -3.84 -46.25 11.69
CA LYS A 89 -2.75 -47.05 11.11
C LYS A 89 -1.89 -47.71 12.17
N ALA A 90 -1.63 -47.05 13.31
CA ALA A 90 -0.91 -47.65 14.44
C ALA A 90 -1.72 -48.78 15.10
N MET A 91 -3.02 -48.59 15.30
CA MET A 91 -3.91 -49.60 15.89
C MET A 91 -4.00 -50.87 15.01
N GLU A 92 -3.98 -50.74 13.68
CA GLU A 92 -3.91 -51.88 12.75
C GLU A 92 -2.65 -52.75 12.94
N GLN A 93 -1.62 -52.26 13.63
CA GLN A 93 -0.38 -53.02 13.87
C GLN A 93 -0.39 -53.80 15.19
N ILE A 94 -1.36 -53.57 16.07
CA ILE A 94 -1.47 -54.26 17.37
C ILE A 94 -1.51 -55.78 17.17
N GLY A 95 -0.76 -56.51 18.00
CA GLY A 95 -0.63 -57.97 17.95
C GLY A 95 0.49 -58.49 17.02
N LYS A 96 1.16 -57.63 16.25
CA LYS A 96 2.29 -58.05 15.40
C LYS A 96 3.58 -58.26 16.22
N PRO A 97 4.37 -59.30 15.94
CA PRO A 97 5.55 -59.65 16.74
C PRO A 97 6.67 -58.61 16.67
N TYR A 98 7.44 -58.52 17.75
CA TYR A 98 8.68 -57.75 17.80
C TYR A 98 9.82 -58.47 17.05
N GLU A 99 10.56 -57.72 16.23
CA GLU A 99 11.78 -58.21 15.58
C GLU A 99 12.78 -57.06 15.39
N TRP A 100 14.02 -57.23 15.87
CA TRP A 100 15.08 -56.24 15.77
C TRP A 100 15.32 -55.78 14.33
N GLY A 101 15.25 -54.46 14.08
CA GLY A 101 15.46 -53.87 12.76
C GLY A 101 14.28 -54.02 11.80
N ALA A 102 13.16 -54.63 12.22
CA ALA A 102 12.00 -54.81 11.35
C ALA A 102 11.16 -53.53 11.23
N SER A 103 10.71 -53.22 10.01
CA SER A 103 9.90 -52.04 9.69
C SER A 103 8.59 -52.36 8.97
N GLY A 104 8.06 -53.57 9.22
CA GLY A 104 6.76 -54.01 8.73
C GLY A 104 6.76 -54.71 7.37
N PRO A 105 5.56 -55.14 6.90
CA PRO A 105 4.28 -55.02 7.60
C PRO A 105 4.00 -56.18 8.58
N THR A 106 4.83 -57.22 8.64
CA THR A 106 4.55 -58.44 9.42
C THR A 106 5.13 -58.43 10.83
N SER A 107 6.22 -57.72 11.06
CA SER A 107 6.93 -57.59 12.35
C SER A 107 7.55 -56.20 12.45
N PHE A 108 7.83 -55.75 13.68
CA PHE A 108 8.34 -54.39 13.94
C PHE A 108 9.32 -54.36 15.10
N ASP A 109 10.32 -53.48 15.04
CA ASP A 109 10.90 -52.88 16.25
C ASP A 109 10.24 -51.51 16.55
N CYS A 110 10.67 -50.85 17.62
CA CYS A 110 10.07 -49.59 18.07
C CYS A 110 10.17 -48.47 17.02
N GLY A 111 11.35 -48.29 16.40
CA GLY A 111 11.56 -47.28 15.37
C GLY A 111 10.89 -47.63 14.04
N GLY A 112 10.89 -48.91 13.67
CA GLY A 112 10.28 -49.44 12.47
C GLY A 112 8.76 -49.34 12.47
N LEU A 113 8.10 -49.53 13.63
CA LEU A 113 6.67 -49.28 13.79
C LEU A 113 6.34 -47.82 13.49
N VAL A 114 7.06 -46.88 14.11
CA VAL A 114 6.87 -45.43 13.89
C VAL A 114 7.06 -45.08 12.42
N LYS A 115 8.18 -45.50 11.84
CA LYS A 115 8.49 -45.26 10.42
C LYS A 115 7.36 -45.74 9.51
N TYR A 116 6.91 -46.98 9.69
CA TYR A 116 5.86 -47.58 8.87
C TYR A 116 4.53 -46.82 9.01
N VAL A 117 4.11 -46.52 10.24
CA VAL A 117 2.83 -45.84 10.49
C VAL A 117 2.79 -44.48 9.81
N TYR A 118 3.82 -43.63 10.00
CA TYR A 118 3.84 -42.29 9.41
C TYR A 118 3.96 -42.33 7.89
N LYS A 119 4.73 -43.28 7.34
CA LYS A 119 4.83 -43.48 5.90
C LYS A 119 3.48 -43.87 5.29
N GLN A 120 2.80 -44.86 5.88
CA GLN A 120 1.56 -45.40 5.31
C GLN A 120 0.34 -44.50 5.58
N ALA A 121 0.31 -43.77 6.69
CA ALA A 121 -0.84 -42.94 7.07
C ALA A 121 -0.84 -41.57 6.38
N VAL A 122 0.33 -40.92 6.30
CA VAL A 122 0.46 -39.50 5.90
C VAL A 122 1.66 -39.23 4.99
N ASN A 123 2.31 -40.28 4.48
CA ASN A 123 3.48 -40.20 3.58
C ASN A 123 4.67 -39.40 4.13
N ILE A 124 4.84 -39.36 5.46
CA ILE A 124 6.03 -38.80 6.10
C ILE A 124 7.07 -39.91 6.26
N GLU A 125 8.22 -39.74 5.60
CA GLU A 125 9.34 -40.69 5.68
C GLU A 125 10.21 -40.37 6.90
N LEU A 126 10.19 -41.24 7.91
CA LEU A 126 11.08 -41.15 9.06
C LEU A 126 12.27 -42.10 8.92
N PRO A 127 13.45 -41.77 9.46
CA PRO A 127 14.60 -42.67 9.47
C PRO A 127 14.35 -43.89 10.36
N MET A 128 15.16 -44.94 10.17
CA MET A 128 15.17 -46.10 11.07
C MET A 128 15.93 -45.74 12.37
N GLY A 129 15.49 -46.31 13.50
CA GLY A 129 16.12 -46.13 14.80
C GLY A 129 15.69 -44.87 15.56
N THR A 130 15.58 -45.01 16.88
CA THR A 130 15.09 -44.00 17.82
C THR A 130 15.94 -42.73 17.82
N THR A 131 17.27 -42.86 17.88
CA THR A 131 18.22 -41.73 17.89
C THR A 131 18.13 -40.85 16.64
N ASN A 132 17.79 -41.43 15.49
CA ASN A 132 17.60 -40.65 14.27
C ASN A 132 16.23 -39.96 14.25
N GLN A 133 15.19 -40.62 14.78
CA GLN A 133 13.83 -40.08 14.81
C GLN A 133 13.66 -38.92 15.79
N GLU A 134 14.37 -38.91 16.91
CA GLU A 134 14.32 -37.79 17.88
C GLU A 134 14.80 -36.45 17.29
N GLN A 135 15.49 -36.47 16.15
CA GLN A 135 15.93 -35.27 15.42
C GLN A 135 14.82 -34.65 14.57
N TYR A 136 13.65 -35.31 14.44
CA TYR A 136 12.54 -34.87 13.62
C TYR A 136 11.39 -34.30 14.46
N GLY A 137 10.68 -33.32 13.88
CA GLY A 137 9.56 -32.65 14.51
C GLY A 137 9.96 -31.61 15.55
N THR A 138 8.94 -31.07 16.22
CA THR A 138 9.09 -30.02 17.24
C THR A 138 9.01 -30.63 18.63
N GLU A 139 9.86 -30.21 19.55
CA GLU A 139 9.77 -30.65 20.94
C GLU A 139 8.50 -30.15 21.62
N VAL A 140 7.82 -31.05 22.34
CA VAL A 140 6.58 -30.73 23.05
C VAL A 140 6.66 -31.16 24.50
N SER A 141 6.06 -30.35 25.38
CA SER A 141 5.89 -30.70 26.79
C SER A 141 5.03 -31.95 26.92
N LEU A 142 5.40 -32.84 27.84
CA LEU A 142 4.60 -34.04 28.17
C LEU A 142 3.20 -33.70 28.70
N ASN A 143 2.98 -32.47 29.16
CA ASN A 143 1.66 -31.97 29.56
C ASN A 143 0.82 -31.42 28.38
N SER A 144 1.39 -31.39 27.18
CA SER A 144 0.77 -30.82 25.96
C SER A 144 0.73 -31.83 24.81
N LEU A 145 0.81 -33.11 25.14
CA LEU A 145 0.79 -34.22 24.19
C LEU A 145 -0.54 -34.23 23.41
N LYS A 146 -0.44 -34.36 22.10
CA LYS A 146 -1.56 -34.59 21.18
C LYS A 146 -1.41 -35.96 20.52
N PRO A 147 -2.52 -36.64 20.18
CA PRO A 147 -2.47 -37.89 19.42
C PRO A 147 -1.56 -37.75 18.19
N GLY A 148 -0.68 -38.73 17.98
CA GLY A 148 0.35 -38.68 16.93
C GLY A 148 1.61 -37.88 17.31
N ASP A 149 1.83 -37.55 18.58
CA ASP A 149 3.16 -37.19 19.08
C ASP A 149 3.99 -38.46 19.33
N LEU A 150 5.30 -38.38 19.09
CA LEU A 150 6.25 -39.46 19.37
C LEU A 150 6.80 -39.31 20.79
N LEU A 151 6.78 -40.40 21.55
CA LEU A 151 7.27 -40.48 22.93
C LEU A 151 8.60 -41.21 22.96
N PHE A 152 9.65 -40.54 23.41
CA PHE A 152 11.01 -41.08 23.42
C PHE A 152 11.47 -41.43 24.84
N TYR A 153 12.26 -42.49 24.95
CA TYR A 153 12.82 -42.99 26.21
C TYR A 153 14.34 -43.05 26.15
N GLY A 154 14.97 -42.58 27.22
CA GLY A 154 16.42 -42.44 27.33
C GLY A 154 16.90 -41.01 27.12
N ASN A 155 18.21 -40.84 27.15
CA ASN A 155 18.83 -39.53 26.96
C ASN A 155 18.81 -39.12 25.48
N ARG A 156 18.69 -37.81 25.20
CA ARG A 156 18.84 -37.27 23.84
C ARG A 156 20.20 -37.70 23.26
N GLY A 157 20.21 -38.19 22.03
CA GLY A 157 21.37 -38.77 21.35
C GLY A 157 21.63 -40.25 21.67
N ALA A 158 20.89 -40.83 22.62
CA ALA A 158 21.02 -42.22 23.06
C ALA A 158 19.66 -42.81 23.45
N THR A 159 18.57 -42.39 22.79
CA THR A 159 17.25 -42.94 23.06
C THR A 159 17.22 -44.43 22.72
N TYR A 160 16.65 -45.25 23.60
CA TYR A 160 16.56 -46.70 23.41
C TYR A 160 15.17 -47.13 22.94
N HIS A 161 14.13 -46.32 23.17
CA HIS A 161 12.75 -46.66 22.79
C HIS A 161 11.96 -45.47 22.24
N VAL A 162 10.96 -45.77 21.40
CA VAL A 162 9.97 -44.81 20.91
C VAL A 162 8.58 -45.45 20.83
N GLY A 163 7.54 -44.66 21.06
CA GLY A 163 6.13 -45.04 20.87
C GLY A 163 5.29 -43.90 20.30
N ILE A 164 4.09 -44.22 19.79
CA ILE A 164 3.14 -43.25 19.24
C ILE A 164 2.07 -42.96 20.30
N TYR A 165 1.95 -41.70 20.71
CA TYR A 165 0.91 -41.31 21.66
C TYR A 165 -0.47 -41.38 21.01
N LYS A 166 -1.37 -42.19 21.57
CA LYS A 166 -2.76 -42.37 21.10
C LYS A 166 -3.70 -41.28 21.61
N GLY A 167 -3.34 -40.63 22.71
CA GLY A 167 -4.26 -39.79 23.50
C GLY A 167 -4.61 -40.46 24.83
N ASN A 168 -5.23 -39.70 25.74
CA ASN A 168 -5.72 -40.19 27.04
C ASN A 168 -4.66 -40.94 27.88
N GLY A 169 -3.39 -40.53 27.82
CA GLY A 169 -2.31 -41.18 28.57
C GLY A 169 -1.89 -42.55 28.02
N VAL A 170 -2.34 -42.92 26.81
CA VAL A 170 -2.02 -44.22 26.19
C VAL A 170 -1.04 -44.04 25.04
N MET A 171 -0.09 -44.96 24.90
CA MET A 171 0.75 -45.08 23.71
C MET A 171 0.65 -46.45 23.06
N ILE A 172 0.91 -46.51 21.76
CA ILE A 172 1.09 -47.74 20.98
C ILE A 172 2.59 -47.91 20.70
N HIS A 173 3.15 -49.07 21.04
CA HIS A 173 4.58 -49.35 20.83
C HIS A 173 4.85 -50.83 20.47
N ALA A 174 6.02 -51.11 19.88
CA ALA A 174 6.59 -52.46 19.78
C ALA A 174 7.65 -52.57 20.88
N PRO A 175 7.41 -53.30 22.00
CA PRO A 175 8.18 -53.12 23.24
C PRO A 175 9.58 -53.74 23.19
N GLN A 176 9.66 -55.07 23.10
CA GLN A 176 10.90 -55.83 23.19
C GLN A 176 10.70 -57.24 22.59
N PRO A 177 11.78 -58.01 22.33
CA PRO A 177 11.67 -59.40 21.87
C PRO A 177 10.78 -60.27 22.75
N GLY A 178 10.03 -61.17 22.12
CA GLY A 178 9.04 -62.03 22.80
C GLY A 178 7.67 -61.38 23.01
N GLU A 179 7.54 -60.08 22.77
CA GLU A 179 6.28 -59.34 22.85
C GLU A 179 5.72 -58.99 21.46
N THR A 180 4.49 -58.48 21.45
CA THR A 180 3.84 -57.93 20.26
C THR A 180 3.58 -56.44 20.41
N VAL A 181 3.31 -55.75 19.30
CA VAL A 181 2.79 -54.38 19.31
C VAL A 181 1.56 -54.30 20.20
N LYS A 182 1.54 -53.38 21.16
CA LYS A 182 0.46 -53.25 22.14
C LYS A 182 0.28 -51.82 22.62
N GLU A 183 -0.82 -51.60 23.33
CA GLU A 183 -1.11 -50.36 24.05
C GLU A 183 -0.60 -50.43 25.48
N VAL A 184 -0.08 -49.32 25.98
CA VAL A 184 0.33 -49.19 27.39
C VAL A 184 0.01 -47.78 27.88
N ASN A 185 -0.46 -47.69 29.13
CA ASN A 185 -0.59 -46.41 29.81
C ASN A 185 0.81 -45.86 30.16
N ILE A 186 1.10 -44.63 29.70
CA ILE A 186 2.40 -44.00 29.86
C ILE A 186 2.77 -43.77 31.33
N GLN A 187 1.82 -43.82 32.27
CA GLN A 187 2.13 -43.73 33.70
C GLN A 187 2.94 -44.93 34.21
N TYR A 188 2.78 -46.11 33.61
CA TYR A 188 3.55 -47.31 33.97
C TYR A 188 4.92 -47.36 33.30
N PHE A 189 5.09 -46.62 32.21
CA PHE A 189 6.35 -46.49 31.50
C PHE A 189 6.45 -45.06 30.95
N TYR A 190 6.95 -44.15 31.80
CA TYR A 190 6.88 -42.71 31.56
C TYR A 190 7.98 -42.22 30.61
N PRO A 191 7.64 -41.49 29.53
CA PRO A 191 8.63 -41.07 28.53
C PRO A 191 9.55 -39.97 29.06
N SER A 192 10.77 -39.91 28.50
CA SER A 192 11.76 -38.90 28.83
C SER A 192 11.46 -37.55 28.18
N PHE A 193 10.99 -37.55 26.93
CA PHE A 193 10.55 -36.35 26.19
C PHE A 193 9.64 -36.75 25.02
N ALA A 194 9.06 -35.76 24.33
CA ALA A 194 8.20 -35.99 23.18
C ALA A 194 8.49 -35.05 22.01
N LYS A 195 8.21 -35.52 20.79
CA LYS A 195 8.30 -34.74 19.54
C LYS A 195 6.98 -34.79 18.78
N ARG A 196 6.52 -33.64 18.31
CA ARG A 196 5.37 -33.51 17.41
C ARG A 196 5.83 -33.53 15.97
N ILE A 197 5.36 -34.52 15.22
CA ILE A 197 5.66 -34.69 13.79
C ILE A 197 4.60 -34.02 12.91
N LEU A 198 3.33 -34.13 13.30
CA LEU A 198 2.21 -33.55 12.54
C LEU A 198 2.09 -32.04 12.83
N PRO A 199 1.85 -31.19 11.81
CA PRO A 199 1.58 -29.78 12.04
C PRO A 199 0.30 -29.59 12.86
N ASP A 200 0.24 -28.50 13.63
CA ASP A 200 -0.93 -28.17 14.45
C ASP A 200 -2.16 -27.78 13.61
N GLU A 201 -1.97 -27.32 12.36
CA GLU A 201 -3.02 -26.98 11.41
C GLU A 201 -3.41 -28.18 10.53
N PRO A 202 -4.69 -28.32 10.13
CA PRO A 202 -5.10 -29.36 9.21
C PRO A 202 -4.53 -29.08 7.81
N ASP A 203 -4.15 -30.14 7.10
CA ASP A 203 -3.59 -30.07 5.74
C ASP A 203 -4.71 -29.82 4.70
N TYR A 204 -5.32 -28.64 4.75
CA TYR A 204 -6.34 -28.22 3.79
C TYR A 204 -5.66 -27.77 2.49
N PRO A 205 -6.11 -28.25 1.31
CA PRO A 205 -5.59 -27.75 0.04
C PRO A 205 -5.84 -26.25 -0.09
N TYR A 206 -4.86 -25.50 -0.58
CA TYR A 206 -4.96 -24.05 -0.72
C TYR A 206 -4.46 -23.55 -2.08
N ILE A 207 -4.88 -22.32 -2.39
CA ILE A 207 -4.31 -21.52 -3.47
C ILE A 207 -3.68 -20.24 -2.90
N ASP A 208 -2.62 -19.77 -3.55
CA ASP A 208 -2.10 -18.42 -3.29
C ASP A 208 -3.07 -17.38 -3.87
N TYR A 209 -3.45 -16.42 -3.04
CA TYR A 209 -4.44 -15.40 -3.39
C TYR A 209 -3.86 -13.98 -3.36
N ASN A 210 -3.13 -13.62 -2.30
CA ASN A 210 -2.32 -12.40 -2.16
C ASN A 210 -3.00 -11.08 -2.58
N LYS A 211 -4.29 -10.92 -2.27
CA LYS A 211 -5.09 -9.74 -2.63
C LYS A 211 -5.73 -9.07 -1.42
N MET A 212 -6.02 -7.78 -1.56
CA MET A 212 -6.86 -7.06 -0.63
C MET A 212 -8.33 -7.45 -0.83
N VAL A 213 -9.04 -7.66 0.27
CA VAL A 213 -10.47 -7.94 0.29
C VAL A 213 -11.17 -6.99 1.26
N THR A 214 -12.47 -6.84 1.07
CA THR A 214 -13.37 -6.14 1.99
C THR A 214 -14.41 -7.10 2.56
N VAL A 215 -14.76 -6.92 3.82
CA VAL A 215 -15.79 -7.71 4.50
C VAL A 215 -17.17 -7.26 4.06
N THR A 216 -17.96 -8.20 3.56
CA THR A 216 -19.35 -7.98 3.12
C THR A 216 -20.38 -8.67 4.00
N LYS A 217 -19.95 -9.62 4.86
CA LYS A 217 -20.80 -10.29 5.84
C LYS A 217 -20.08 -10.37 7.19
N ALA A 218 -20.81 -10.14 8.29
CA ALA A 218 -20.26 -10.12 9.64
C ALA A 218 -20.04 -11.53 10.24
N TRP A 219 -19.16 -12.32 9.62
CA TRP A 219 -18.86 -13.69 10.05
C TRP A 219 -17.67 -13.71 11.02
N SER A 220 -17.49 -14.83 11.74
CA SER A 220 -16.39 -15.02 12.69
C SER A 220 -15.03 -15.05 11.99
N ILE A 221 -14.03 -14.44 12.62
CA ILE A 221 -12.61 -14.66 12.34
C ILE A 221 -12.09 -15.62 13.40
N TRP A 222 -11.48 -16.71 12.95
CA TRP A 222 -10.96 -17.78 13.80
C TRP A 222 -9.45 -17.73 13.89
N ASN A 223 -8.87 -18.25 14.98
CA ASN A 223 -7.43 -18.34 15.16
C ASN A 223 -6.77 -19.42 14.30
N ASP A 224 -7.47 -20.50 14.01
CA ASP A 224 -7.02 -21.65 13.23
C ASP A 224 -8.12 -22.18 12.30
N LEU A 225 -7.76 -23.09 11.39
CA LEU A 225 -8.70 -23.72 10.45
C LEU A 225 -9.60 -24.78 11.10
N GLN A 226 -9.36 -25.11 12.37
CA GLN A 226 -10.17 -26.02 13.18
C GLN A 226 -11.24 -25.29 14.00
N PHE A 227 -11.29 -23.96 13.90
CA PHE A 227 -12.24 -23.11 14.61
C PHE A 227 -12.15 -23.26 16.14
N SER A 228 -10.94 -23.47 16.68
CA SER A 228 -10.76 -23.72 18.12
C SER A 228 -11.09 -22.51 18.98
N HIS A 229 -10.85 -21.29 18.46
CA HIS A 229 -11.14 -20.04 19.16
C HIS A 229 -11.58 -18.92 18.20
N GLU A 230 -12.75 -18.32 18.47
CA GLU A 230 -13.21 -17.13 17.76
C GLU A 230 -12.44 -15.91 18.26
N ILE A 231 -11.67 -15.25 17.38
CA ILE A 231 -10.95 -14.02 17.71
C ILE A 231 -11.95 -12.87 17.86
N LYS A 232 -12.82 -12.68 16.85
CA LYS A 232 -13.89 -11.67 16.83
C LYS A 232 -14.87 -11.92 15.68
N LYS A 233 -16.01 -11.22 15.71
CA LYS A 233 -16.85 -10.99 14.51
C LYS A 233 -16.21 -9.95 13.59
N ALA A 234 -16.20 -10.25 12.30
CA ALA A 234 -15.77 -9.31 11.27
C ALA A 234 -16.76 -8.15 11.14
N ILE A 235 -16.25 -6.94 10.89
CA ILE A 235 -17.06 -5.73 10.71
C ILE A 235 -17.18 -5.46 9.22
N ILE A 236 -18.40 -5.23 8.73
CA ILE A 236 -18.65 -4.93 7.32
C ILE A 236 -17.91 -3.64 6.91
N GLY A 237 -17.21 -3.69 5.78
CA GLY A 237 -16.37 -2.61 5.26
C GLY A 237 -14.97 -2.52 5.88
N ASP A 238 -14.59 -3.45 6.77
CA ASP A 238 -13.17 -3.67 7.10
C ASP A 238 -12.45 -4.30 5.91
N ASN A 239 -11.17 -3.97 5.77
CA ASN A 239 -10.34 -4.50 4.70
C ASN A 239 -9.21 -5.35 5.29
N TYR A 240 -8.92 -6.46 4.63
CA TYR A 240 -7.88 -7.41 5.03
C TYR A 240 -7.06 -7.83 3.82
N LYS A 241 -5.77 -8.12 4.02
CA LYS A 241 -4.97 -8.83 3.04
C LYS A 241 -5.20 -10.34 3.22
N ILE A 242 -5.64 -11.01 2.17
CA ILE A 242 -5.76 -12.48 2.17
C ILE A 242 -4.53 -13.06 1.47
N GLY A 243 -3.73 -13.83 2.20
CA GLY A 243 -2.54 -14.52 1.69
C GLY A 243 -2.94 -15.74 0.88
N LYS A 244 -3.50 -16.73 1.55
CA LYS A 244 -3.96 -17.99 0.99
C LYS A 244 -5.47 -18.19 1.15
N VAL A 245 -6.05 -19.03 0.31
CA VAL A 245 -7.42 -19.51 0.46
C VAL A 245 -7.41 -21.03 0.56
N TYR A 246 -7.74 -21.53 1.76
CA TYR A 246 -7.83 -22.96 2.08
C TYR A 246 -9.22 -23.48 1.74
N THR A 247 -9.31 -24.72 1.25
CA THR A 247 -10.57 -25.42 0.99
C THR A 247 -10.71 -26.57 1.97
N ASN A 248 -11.76 -26.55 2.78
CA ASN A 248 -12.05 -27.66 3.68
C ASN A 248 -12.49 -28.88 2.83
N PRO A 249 -11.78 -30.03 2.91
CA PRO A 249 -12.06 -31.18 2.06
C PRO A 249 -13.38 -31.91 2.41
N GLU A 250 -13.96 -31.68 3.59
CA GLU A 250 -15.17 -32.36 4.05
C GLU A 250 -16.45 -31.68 3.56
N ASN A 251 -16.45 -30.35 3.47
CA ASN A 251 -17.65 -29.56 3.11
C ASN A 251 -17.42 -28.59 1.94
N ASN A 252 -16.21 -28.53 1.39
CA ASN A 252 -15.79 -27.67 0.29
C ASN A 252 -15.88 -26.15 0.57
N ASN A 253 -16.09 -25.75 1.83
CA ASN A 253 -16.07 -24.34 2.23
C ASN A 253 -14.65 -23.78 2.14
N LYS A 254 -14.56 -22.50 1.76
CA LYS A 254 -13.30 -21.80 1.60
C LYS A 254 -13.04 -20.85 2.76
N TYR A 255 -11.78 -20.78 3.20
CA TYR A 255 -11.35 -19.91 4.28
C TYR A 255 -10.10 -19.14 3.85
N GLY A 256 -10.19 -17.80 3.93
CA GLY A 256 -9.08 -16.90 3.62
C GLY A 256 -8.19 -16.68 4.84
N GLU A 257 -6.88 -16.81 4.65
CA GLU A 257 -5.83 -16.49 5.61
C GLU A 257 -5.62 -14.97 5.69
N ILE A 258 -6.07 -14.37 6.80
CA ILE A 258 -5.88 -12.95 7.05
C ILE A 258 -4.44 -12.69 7.48
N LEU A 259 -3.78 -11.81 6.75
CA LEU A 259 -2.44 -11.33 7.07
C LEU A 259 -2.49 -9.93 7.67
N VAL A 260 -1.84 -9.74 8.81
CA VAL A 260 -1.57 -8.42 9.42
C VAL A 260 -0.07 -8.30 9.61
N SER A 261 0.55 -7.28 9.01
CA SER A 261 2.02 -7.09 9.02
C SER A 261 2.79 -8.34 8.59
N ASN A 262 2.28 -9.05 7.56
CA ASN A 262 2.81 -10.30 7.02
C ASN A 262 2.83 -11.49 8.00
N LYS A 263 2.08 -11.43 9.09
CA LYS A 263 1.83 -12.56 9.99
C LYS A 263 0.38 -13.01 9.87
N VAL A 264 0.15 -14.32 10.00
CA VAL A 264 -1.21 -14.87 10.06
C VAL A 264 -1.89 -14.34 11.32
N TYR A 265 -2.97 -13.60 11.11
CA TYR A 265 -3.81 -13.07 12.18
C TYR A 265 -4.97 -14.01 12.48
N GLY A 266 -5.49 -14.70 11.46
CA GLY A 266 -6.59 -15.65 11.60
C GLY A 266 -7.20 -16.02 10.25
N TYR A 267 -8.33 -16.70 10.29
CA TYR A 267 -9.01 -17.24 9.11
C TYR A 267 -10.47 -16.78 9.09
N ILE A 268 -10.94 -16.35 7.92
CA ILE A 268 -12.33 -15.92 7.71
C ILE A 268 -12.95 -16.76 6.60
N ASN A 269 -14.24 -17.08 6.70
CA ASN A 269 -14.92 -17.71 5.58
C ASN A 269 -14.87 -16.81 4.34
N PHE A 270 -14.47 -17.38 3.21
CA PHE A 270 -14.18 -16.61 2.01
C PHE A 270 -15.44 -16.00 1.37
N ASP A 271 -16.62 -16.56 1.63
CA ASP A 271 -17.91 -15.99 1.18
C ASP A 271 -18.34 -14.76 1.98
N ALA A 272 -17.63 -14.45 3.09
CA ALA A 272 -17.83 -13.24 3.87
C ALA A 272 -17.07 -12.04 3.30
N VAL A 273 -16.17 -12.25 2.34
CA VAL A 273 -15.31 -11.21 1.76
C VAL A 273 -15.45 -11.13 0.25
N LYS A 274 -15.10 -9.98 -0.32
CA LYS A 274 -14.95 -9.79 -1.77
C LYS A 274 -13.65 -9.06 -2.06
N GLU A 275 -13.06 -9.29 -3.22
CA GLU A 275 -11.88 -8.54 -3.67
C GLU A 275 -12.15 -7.04 -3.62
N LEU A 276 -11.21 -6.29 -3.04
CA LEU A 276 -11.32 -4.85 -2.89
C LEU A 276 -10.97 -4.17 -4.22
N THR A 277 -12.00 -3.83 -4.99
CA THR A 277 -11.86 -3.15 -6.29
C THR A 277 -11.82 -1.64 -6.14
N SER A 278 -11.08 -0.95 -7.01
CA SER A 278 -11.04 0.51 -7.06
C SER A 278 -11.55 1.09 -8.38
N VAL A 279 -12.07 2.31 -8.32
CA VAL A 279 -12.47 3.11 -9.48
C VAL A 279 -11.77 4.47 -9.41
N GLN A 280 -11.34 4.99 -10.56
CA GLN A 280 -10.82 6.36 -10.65
C GLN A 280 -11.98 7.36 -10.63
N ILE A 281 -11.81 8.45 -9.90
CA ILE A 281 -12.85 9.48 -9.74
C ILE A 281 -12.35 10.87 -10.14
N ASN A 282 -11.14 11.25 -9.70
CA ASN A 282 -10.49 12.53 -10.01
C ASN A 282 -11.38 13.75 -9.74
N ARG A 283 -11.86 13.92 -8.50
CA ARG A 283 -12.76 15.03 -8.11
C ARG A 283 -12.34 15.69 -6.81
N TYR A 284 -12.76 16.92 -6.61
CA TYR A 284 -12.61 17.62 -5.33
C TYR A 284 -13.80 17.35 -4.40
N LEU A 285 -13.49 17.06 -3.14
CA LEU A 285 -14.47 16.85 -2.07
C LEU A 285 -14.20 17.79 -0.89
N THR A 286 -15.25 18.36 -0.32
CA THR A 286 -15.19 19.21 0.88
C THR A 286 -15.57 18.42 2.13
N SER A 287 -14.77 18.51 3.19
CA SER A 287 -15.10 17.98 4.52
C SER A 287 -16.13 18.85 5.22
N LYS A 288 -17.24 18.27 5.67
CA LYS A 288 -18.25 18.94 6.51
C LYS A 288 -17.97 18.81 8.00
N ASP A 289 -17.18 17.81 8.40
CA ASP A 289 -16.84 17.54 9.81
C ASP A 289 -15.33 17.41 10.04
N SER A 290 -14.93 17.59 11.31
CA SER A 290 -13.55 17.42 11.79
C SER A 290 -13.39 16.09 12.56
N GLY A 291 -12.15 15.65 12.75
CA GLY A 291 -11.79 14.55 13.66
C GLY A 291 -11.88 13.15 13.06
N GLN A 292 -12.25 13.02 11.78
CA GLN A 292 -12.35 11.71 11.13
C GLN A 292 -10.96 11.20 10.74
N PRO A 293 -10.59 9.96 11.08
CA PRO A 293 -9.25 9.44 10.79
C PRO A 293 -8.93 9.43 9.29
N ILE A 294 -7.71 9.85 8.96
CA ILE A 294 -7.09 9.69 7.65
C ILE A 294 -6.09 8.55 7.76
N TRP A 295 -6.33 7.45 7.05
CA TRP A 295 -5.57 6.21 7.18
C TRP A 295 -4.36 6.15 6.25
N GLY A 296 -3.28 5.53 6.70
CA GLY A 296 -2.04 5.31 5.97
C GLY A 296 -1.98 4.00 5.18
N ASN A 297 -3.00 3.16 5.30
CA ASN A 297 -3.10 1.88 4.60
C ASN A 297 -4.57 1.48 4.36
N LEU A 298 -4.79 0.54 3.45
CA LEU A 298 -6.15 0.12 3.05
C LEU A 298 -6.88 -0.64 4.16
N GLU A 299 -6.14 -1.35 5.02
CA GLU A 299 -6.66 -2.03 6.22
C GLU A 299 -7.16 -1.06 7.30
N CYS A 300 -6.87 0.25 7.17
CA CYS A 300 -7.26 1.26 8.14
C CYS A 300 -6.73 0.96 9.57
N THR A 301 -5.47 0.51 9.67
CA THR A 301 -4.83 0.20 10.96
C THR A 301 -3.78 1.23 11.36
N ILE A 302 -3.29 2.05 10.43
CA ILE A 302 -2.30 3.10 10.67
C ILE A 302 -2.96 4.45 10.43
N SER A 303 -3.10 5.28 11.46
CA SER A 303 -3.63 6.65 11.29
C SER A 303 -2.49 7.61 10.92
N LYS A 304 -2.72 8.49 9.94
CA LYS A 304 -1.81 9.58 9.52
C LYS A 304 -2.27 10.95 9.99
N GLY A 305 -3.49 11.07 10.51
CA GLY A 305 -4.06 12.35 10.90
C GLY A 305 -5.59 12.29 10.94
N GLN A 306 -6.21 13.46 10.95
CA GLN A 306 -7.67 13.60 11.00
C GLN A 306 -8.15 14.71 10.07
N THR A 307 -9.40 14.61 9.62
CA THR A 307 -10.03 15.67 8.83
C THR A 307 -10.21 16.94 9.65
N THR A 308 -10.19 18.08 8.96
CA THR A 308 -10.69 19.36 9.48
C THR A 308 -11.87 19.81 8.62
N LYS A 309 -12.92 20.31 9.26
CA LYS A 309 -14.09 20.91 8.61
C LYS A 309 -13.66 22.00 7.61
N ASP A 310 -14.40 22.10 6.52
CA ASP A 310 -14.23 23.02 5.39
C ASP A 310 -12.97 22.80 4.52
N LYS A 311 -12.13 21.81 4.83
CA LYS A 311 -10.99 21.48 3.95
C LYS A 311 -11.47 20.81 2.66
N ILE A 312 -10.78 21.10 1.56
CA ILE A 312 -11.10 20.55 0.23
C ILE A 312 -9.97 19.62 -0.21
N TYR A 313 -10.27 18.34 -0.37
CA TYR A 313 -9.32 17.31 -0.80
C TYR A 313 -9.55 16.94 -2.27
N PHE A 314 -8.50 16.55 -2.96
CA PHE A 314 -8.63 15.92 -4.26
C PHE A 314 -8.64 14.39 -4.11
N VAL A 315 -9.65 13.72 -4.66
CA VAL A 315 -9.78 12.27 -4.64
C VAL A 315 -9.41 11.69 -5.99
N LYS A 316 -8.37 10.86 -6.04
CA LYS A 316 -7.97 10.15 -7.27
C LYS A 316 -8.77 8.88 -7.47
N GLY A 317 -8.93 8.07 -6.41
CA GLY A 317 -9.61 6.78 -6.49
C GLY A 317 -10.52 6.49 -5.31
N ALA A 318 -11.53 5.64 -5.54
CA ALA A 318 -12.43 5.08 -4.55
C ALA A 318 -12.31 3.56 -4.54
N TYR A 319 -12.19 2.97 -3.36
CA TYR A 319 -12.22 1.53 -3.16
C TYR A 319 -13.59 1.14 -2.63
N ASN A 320 -14.28 0.21 -3.30
CA ASN A 320 -15.63 -0.19 -2.93
C ASN A 320 -15.61 -1.13 -1.71
N LEU A 321 -16.27 -0.74 -0.63
CA LEU A 321 -16.33 -1.50 0.63
C LEU A 321 -17.47 -2.53 0.66
N GLY A 322 -18.20 -2.71 -0.45
CA GLY A 322 -19.23 -3.73 -0.62
C GLY A 322 -20.58 -3.42 0.02
N ASP A 323 -20.68 -2.36 0.83
CA ASP A 323 -21.90 -1.88 1.49
C ASP A 323 -22.45 -0.58 0.87
N GLY A 324 -22.04 -0.27 -0.37
CA GLY A 324 -22.35 0.99 -1.05
C GLY A 324 -21.49 2.17 -0.58
N LYS A 325 -20.59 1.97 0.39
CA LYS A 325 -19.60 2.96 0.80
C LYS A 325 -18.28 2.72 0.10
N TYR A 326 -17.45 3.76 0.14
CA TYR A 326 -16.13 3.77 -0.46
C TYR A 326 -15.07 4.12 0.57
N LEU A 327 -13.82 3.81 0.25
CA LEU A 327 -12.63 4.37 0.88
C LEU A 327 -11.91 5.20 -0.18
N TYR A 328 -11.75 6.50 0.06
CA TYR A 328 -11.19 7.43 -0.92
C TYR A 328 -9.71 7.65 -0.71
N SER A 329 -8.93 7.55 -1.78
CA SER A 329 -7.53 7.98 -1.79
C SER A 329 -7.45 9.49 -2.01
N ILE A 330 -7.05 10.22 -0.97
CA ILE A 330 -7.06 11.68 -0.94
C ILE A 330 -5.66 12.28 -1.11
N TYR A 331 -5.61 13.41 -1.82
CA TYR A 331 -4.43 14.19 -2.18
C TYR A 331 -4.68 15.67 -1.88
N LYS A 332 -3.60 16.45 -1.81
CA LYS A 332 -3.71 17.89 -1.57
C LYS A 332 -4.38 18.66 -2.70
N ASP A 333 -4.13 18.25 -3.94
CA ASP A 333 -4.65 18.90 -5.14
C ASP A 333 -4.59 17.94 -6.35
N GLN A 334 -5.27 18.30 -7.44
CA GLN A 334 -5.31 17.53 -8.68
C GLN A 334 -3.91 17.25 -9.25
N ASP A 335 -3.09 18.29 -9.31
CA ASP A 335 -1.75 18.24 -9.91
C ASP A 335 -0.68 17.79 -8.88
N SER A 336 -1.09 17.52 -7.63
CA SER A 336 -0.18 17.12 -6.56
C SER A 336 0.11 15.61 -6.61
N SER A 337 1.38 15.26 -6.44
CA SER A 337 1.81 13.88 -6.12
C SER A 337 1.68 13.56 -4.63
N GLU A 338 1.38 14.56 -3.79
CA GLU A 338 1.36 14.39 -2.34
C GLU A 338 0.08 13.69 -1.88
N TRP A 339 0.24 12.41 -1.59
CA TRP A 339 -0.81 11.55 -1.06
C TRP A 339 -0.99 11.76 0.46
N LEU A 340 -2.21 12.12 0.86
CA LEU A 340 -2.54 12.40 2.25
C LEU A 340 -2.91 11.13 3.01
N GLY A 341 -3.69 10.25 2.40
CA GLY A 341 -4.17 9.02 3.05
C GLY A 341 -5.42 8.45 2.39
N TYR A 342 -6.07 7.56 3.13
CA TYR A 342 -7.38 7.01 2.82
C TYR A 342 -8.45 7.53 3.77
N LEU A 343 -9.61 7.91 3.24
CA LEU A 343 -10.73 8.45 4.02
C LEU A 343 -12.03 7.72 3.69
N LYS A 344 -12.74 7.20 4.69
CA LYS A 344 -13.98 6.43 4.46
C LYS A 344 -15.10 7.36 3.97
N ALA A 345 -15.91 6.95 2.99
CA ALA A 345 -16.83 7.81 2.26
C ALA A 345 -18.13 8.17 2.99
N HIS A 346 -18.48 7.46 4.06
CA HIS A 346 -19.56 7.90 4.95
C HIS A 346 -19.13 9.05 5.87
N VAL A 347 -17.84 9.40 5.84
CA VAL A 347 -17.37 10.69 6.35
C VAL A 347 -18.04 11.77 5.52
N SER A 348 -18.44 12.85 6.19
CA SER A 348 -19.23 13.97 5.71
C SER A 348 -18.55 14.78 4.60
N LEU A 349 -18.09 14.12 3.55
CA LEU A 349 -17.56 14.69 2.33
C LEU A 349 -18.72 14.97 1.39
N ALA A 350 -18.68 16.13 0.75
CA ALA A 350 -19.59 16.43 -0.35
C ALA A 350 -18.80 16.90 -1.56
N TYR A 351 -19.33 16.62 -2.75
CA TYR A 351 -18.75 17.09 -4.00
C TYR A 351 -18.60 18.61 -3.95
N THR A 352 -17.38 19.08 -4.22
CA THR A 352 -17.09 20.50 -4.38
C THR A 352 -17.44 20.88 -5.82
N PRO A 353 -18.42 21.78 -6.06
CA PRO A 353 -18.70 22.28 -7.39
C PRO A 353 -17.48 22.98 -7.98
N ILE A 354 -17.20 22.66 -9.24
CA ILE A 354 -16.13 23.25 -10.02
C ILE A 354 -16.74 23.80 -11.30
N GLU A 355 -16.38 25.03 -11.61
CA GLU A 355 -16.76 25.72 -12.84
C GLU A 355 -15.49 26.13 -13.57
N GLU A 356 -15.34 25.69 -14.82
CA GLU A 356 -14.30 26.20 -15.70
C GLU A 356 -14.63 27.64 -16.08
N ILE A 357 -13.68 28.53 -15.84
CA ILE A 357 -13.79 29.95 -16.15
C ILE A 357 -12.59 30.33 -17.00
N ASN A 358 -12.71 31.39 -17.81
CA ASN A 358 -11.57 31.91 -18.54
C ASN A 358 -11.60 33.43 -18.55
N LYS A 359 -11.16 34.01 -17.43
CA LYS A 359 -11.17 35.47 -17.24
C LYS A 359 -9.91 35.97 -16.56
N ASN A 360 -9.66 37.26 -16.70
CA ASN A 360 -8.67 37.97 -15.90
C ASN A 360 -9.38 38.67 -14.74
N VAL A 361 -8.75 38.68 -13.58
CA VAL A 361 -9.27 39.30 -12.36
C VAL A 361 -8.24 40.27 -11.80
N THR A 362 -8.72 41.36 -11.20
CA THR A 362 -7.89 42.33 -10.48
C THR A 362 -8.13 42.19 -8.98
N VAL A 363 -7.05 42.23 -8.20
CA VAL A 363 -7.09 42.15 -6.74
C VAL A 363 -7.71 43.42 -6.17
N THR A 364 -8.69 43.27 -5.29
CA THR A 364 -9.41 44.36 -4.60
C THR A 364 -9.16 44.36 -3.10
N LYS A 365 -8.77 43.23 -2.51
CA LYS A 365 -8.44 43.08 -1.08
C LYS A 365 -7.08 42.42 -0.92
N ASN A 366 -6.31 42.85 0.08
CA ASN A 366 -4.98 42.32 0.37
C ASN A 366 -5.06 40.97 1.13
N TRP A 367 -5.70 39.97 0.52
CA TRP A 367 -5.88 38.63 1.08
C TRP A 367 -4.90 37.65 0.48
N SER A 368 -4.45 36.70 1.29
CA SER A 368 -3.42 35.72 0.93
C SER A 368 -3.79 34.86 -0.27
N ILE A 369 -2.83 34.69 -1.18
CA ILE A 369 -2.81 33.62 -2.17
C ILE A 369 -2.16 32.40 -1.53
N TRP A 370 -2.83 31.26 -1.60
CA TRP A 370 -2.37 30.00 -1.02
C TRP A 370 -1.86 29.06 -2.09
N ASN A 371 -0.85 28.26 -1.75
CA ASN A 371 -0.31 27.26 -2.67
C ASN A 371 -1.29 26.12 -2.98
N ASN A 372 -2.24 25.86 -2.09
CA ASN A 372 -3.25 24.83 -2.21
C ASN A 372 -4.53 25.24 -1.46
N LEU A 373 -5.62 24.50 -1.67
CA LEU A 373 -6.90 24.74 -0.99
C LEU A 373 -6.86 24.38 0.50
N GLN A 374 -5.81 23.67 0.94
CA GLN A 374 -5.56 23.38 2.35
C GLN A 374 -5.00 24.60 3.09
N ARG A 375 -4.56 25.66 2.40
CA ARG A 375 -4.04 26.90 3.01
C ARG A 375 -2.89 26.66 3.99
N GLU A 376 -1.98 25.75 3.64
CA GLU A 376 -0.85 25.39 4.50
C GLU A 376 0.32 26.36 4.35
N LYS A 377 0.52 26.89 3.13
CA LYS A 377 1.58 27.85 2.82
C LYS A 377 1.03 29.04 2.06
N GLU A 378 1.16 30.21 2.67
CA GLU A 378 0.94 31.48 2.00
C GLU A 378 2.05 31.68 0.96
N ILE A 379 1.66 31.97 -0.28
CA ILE A 379 2.61 32.34 -1.35
C ILE A 379 2.95 33.81 -1.20
N GLU A 380 1.92 34.66 -1.20
CA GLU A 380 2.03 36.09 -1.01
C GLU A 380 0.68 36.71 -0.64
N LYS A 381 0.73 37.98 -0.23
CA LYS A 381 -0.43 38.87 -0.20
C LYS A 381 -0.31 39.87 -1.35
N PRO A 382 -1.07 39.69 -2.44
CA PRO A 382 -0.91 40.48 -3.65
C PRO A 382 -1.35 41.92 -3.43
N GLN A 383 -0.65 42.86 -4.06
CA GLN A 383 -1.03 44.27 -4.01
C GLN A 383 -2.37 44.50 -4.71
N ILE A 384 -3.16 45.46 -4.19
CA ILE A 384 -4.40 45.91 -4.86
C ILE A 384 -4.05 46.36 -6.28
N GLY A 385 -4.86 45.96 -7.26
CA GLY A 385 -4.62 46.24 -8.68
C GLY A 385 -3.70 45.24 -9.38
N SER A 386 -3.14 44.25 -8.67
CA SER A 386 -2.47 43.11 -9.32
C SER A 386 -3.48 42.31 -10.14
N VAL A 387 -3.03 41.79 -11.29
CA VAL A 387 -3.88 41.06 -12.24
C VAL A 387 -3.44 39.61 -12.34
N PHE A 388 -4.41 38.70 -12.34
CA PHE A 388 -4.19 37.28 -12.52
C PHE A 388 -5.18 36.68 -13.52
N SER A 389 -4.78 35.60 -14.16
CA SER A 389 -5.68 34.77 -14.95
C SER A 389 -6.37 33.75 -14.03
N ALA A 390 -7.70 33.80 -13.94
CA ALA A 390 -8.49 32.80 -13.22
C ALA A 390 -9.02 31.74 -14.20
N ARG A 391 -8.85 30.46 -13.87
CA ARG A 391 -9.23 29.34 -14.75
C ARG A 391 -10.23 28.36 -14.17
N LEU A 392 -10.26 28.21 -12.85
CA LEU A 392 -11.26 27.39 -12.17
C LEU A 392 -11.88 28.18 -11.02
N LYS A 393 -13.17 27.98 -10.81
CA LYS A 393 -13.91 28.44 -9.65
C LYS A 393 -14.36 27.22 -8.86
N LEU A 394 -14.02 27.19 -7.58
CA LEU A 394 -14.37 26.12 -6.65
C LEU A 394 -15.26 26.69 -5.54
N THR A 395 -16.41 26.07 -5.31
CA THR A 395 -17.34 26.49 -4.25
C THR A 395 -17.27 25.51 -3.09
N ASN A 396 -16.85 25.99 -1.92
CA ASN A 396 -16.83 25.19 -0.71
C ASN A 396 -18.27 24.97 -0.21
N VAL A 397 -18.77 23.74 -0.27
CA VAL A 397 -20.17 23.43 0.07
C VAL A 397 -20.47 23.46 1.57
N SER A 398 -19.46 23.55 2.43
CA SER A 398 -19.64 23.57 3.88
C SER A 398 -19.81 25.00 4.41
N ASN A 399 -19.17 25.99 3.77
CA ASN A 399 -19.21 27.40 4.21
C ASN A 399 -19.52 28.41 3.09
N ASN A 400 -19.84 27.94 1.88
CA ASN A 400 -20.12 28.73 0.68
C ASN A 400 -18.98 29.64 0.18
N ALA A 401 -17.77 29.53 0.74
CA ALA A 401 -16.62 30.29 0.27
C ALA A 401 -16.24 29.85 -1.16
N VAL A 402 -15.99 30.83 -2.03
CA VAL A 402 -15.58 30.59 -3.41
C VAL A 402 -14.10 30.88 -3.57
N TYR A 403 -13.39 29.99 -4.26
CA TYR A 403 -11.96 30.14 -4.55
C TYR A 403 -11.70 30.10 -6.05
N TYR A 404 -10.77 30.93 -6.52
CA TYR A 404 -10.27 30.88 -7.89
C TYR A 404 -8.88 30.24 -7.94
N LYS A 405 -8.68 29.31 -8.89
CA LYS A 405 -7.35 28.82 -9.28
C LYS A 405 -6.72 29.84 -10.21
N LEU A 406 -5.68 30.51 -9.72
CA LEU A 406 -4.97 31.60 -10.38
C LEU A 406 -3.76 31.09 -11.17
N TYR A 407 -3.48 31.79 -12.26
CA TYR A 407 -2.36 31.57 -13.16
C TYR A 407 -1.64 32.88 -13.42
N LYS A 408 -0.31 32.80 -13.50
CA LYS A 408 0.59 33.89 -13.89
C LYS A 408 1.43 33.40 -15.07
N SER A 409 1.41 34.14 -16.17
CA SER A 409 2.12 33.83 -17.42
C SER A 409 1.83 32.40 -17.92
N GLY A 410 0.58 31.96 -17.80
CA GLY A 410 0.11 30.63 -18.21
C GLY A 410 0.45 29.48 -17.24
N LYS A 411 1.16 29.74 -16.15
CA LYS A 411 1.53 28.73 -15.14
C LYS A 411 0.65 28.86 -13.90
N PHE A 412 0.30 27.73 -13.28
CA PHE A 412 -0.41 27.73 -12.01
C PHE A 412 0.35 28.56 -10.99
N TYR A 413 -0.36 29.47 -10.32
CA TYR A 413 0.21 30.39 -9.35
C TYR A 413 -0.27 30.08 -7.93
N GLY A 414 -1.58 29.88 -7.73
CA GLY A 414 -2.14 29.59 -6.42
C GLY A 414 -3.66 29.69 -6.39
N TYR A 415 -4.22 29.71 -5.18
CA TYR A 415 -5.65 29.87 -4.93
C TYR A 415 -5.92 31.13 -4.13
N ILE A 416 -6.92 31.91 -4.55
CA ILE A 416 -7.40 33.09 -3.80
C ILE A 416 -8.90 32.96 -3.56
N ASN A 417 -9.39 33.53 -2.46
CA ASN A 417 -10.83 33.68 -2.26
C ASN A 417 -11.39 34.68 -3.30
N ALA A 418 -12.48 34.33 -3.96
CA ALA A 418 -13.09 35.12 -5.03
C ALA A 418 -13.56 36.51 -4.56
N GLU A 419 -13.86 36.70 -3.28
CA GLU A 419 -14.22 38.02 -2.72
C GLU A 419 -13.04 39.00 -2.63
N ALA A 420 -11.81 38.52 -2.78
CA ALA A 420 -10.61 39.36 -2.80
C ALA A 420 -10.27 39.91 -4.19
N VAL A 421 -11.04 39.55 -5.20
CA VAL A 421 -10.84 39.98 -6.58
C VAL A 421 -12.15 40.39 -7.23
N LYS A 422 -12.07 41.10 -8.35
CA LYS A 422 -13.19 41.34 -9.26
C LYS A 422 -12.75 41.08 -10.70
N ASP A 423 -13.71 40.89 -11.59
CA ASP A 423 -13.43 40.71 -13.01
C ASP A 423 -12.74 41.97 -13.57
N LEU A 424 -11.69 41.75 -14.35
CA LEU A 424 -10.95 42.83 -15.01
C LEU A 424 -11.79 43.33 -16.19
N THR A 425 -12.37 44.51 -16.06
CA THR A 425 -13.18 45.12 -17.13
C THR A 425 -12.30 45.85 -18.12
N THR A 426 -12.81 46.00 -19.35
CA THR A 426 -12.08 46.64 -20.44
C THR A 426 -12.84 47.82 -21.03
N THR A 427 -12.12 48.85 -21.44
CA THR A 427 -12.64 50.01 -22.18
C THR A 427 -11.90 50.13 -23.50
N LYS A 428 -12.63 50.24 -24.61
CA LYS A 428 -12.04 50.53 -25.93
C LYS A 428 -11.70 52.03 -25.98
N LEU A 429 -10.43 52.35 -26.23
CA LEU A 429 -9.94 53.73 -26.27
C LEU A 429 -9.61 54.18 -27.69
N ASN A 430 -8.88 53.35 -28.44
CA ASN A 430 -8.54 53.59 -29.84
C ASN A 430 -7.95 54.99 -30.12
N LYS A 431 -6.88 55.37 -29.39
CA LYS A 431 -6.29 56.70 -29.47
C LYS A 431 -4.77 56.68 -29.53
N TYR A 432 -4.20 57.74 -30.11
CA TYR A 432 -2.77 57.99 -30.10
C TYR A 432 -2.33 58.71 -28.83
N VAL A 433 -1.20 58.30 -28.26
CA VAL A 433 -0.63 58.88 -27.04
C VAL A 433 0.86 59.13 -27.17
N THR A 434 1.35 60.19 -26.54
CA THR A 434 2.77 60.54 -26.47
C THR A 434 3.27 60.24 -25.06
N PHE A 435 4.23 59.32 -24.90
CA PHE A 435 4.78 59.01 -23.59
C PHE A 435 5.62 60.17 -23.04
N SER A 436 5.41 60.53 -21.78
CA SER A 436 6.06 61.69 -21.15
C SER A 436 7.33 61.33 -20.37
N VAL A 437 7.61 60.04 -20.17
CA VAL A 437 8.71 59.50 -19.37
C VAL A 437 9.53 58.44 -20.12
N ASN A 438 10.76 58.22 -19.65
CA ASN A 438 11.66 57.17 -20.12
C ASN A 438 11.67 55.99 -19.16
N ASN A 439 12.08 54.81 -19.65
CA ASN A 439 12.47 53.65 -18.86
C ASN A 439 11.38 52.92 -18.07
N GLU A 440 10.10 53.17 -18.36
CA GLU A 440 9.01 52.35 -17.83
C GLU A 440 8.75 51.13 -18.70
N ASP A 441 8.33 50.02 -18.11
CA ASP A 441 8.24 48.75 -18.82
C ASP A 441 6.97 48.62 -19.67
N PHE A 442 7.16 48.07 -20.86
CA PHE A 442 6.12 47.39 -21.63
C PHE A 442 6.14 45.91 -21.26
N TRP A 443 5.03 45.38 -20.77
CA TRP A 443 4.90 44.02 -20.27
C TRP A 443 4.43 43.05 -21.33
N SER A 444 4.89 41.80 -21.27
CA SER A 444 4.49 40.73 -22.17
C SER A 444 3.06 40.20 -21.92
N SER A 445 2.48 40.52 -20.76
CA SER A 445 1.20 39.98 -20.30
C SER A 445 0.55 40.91 -19.27
N LEU A 446 -0.77 40.77 -19.11
CA LEU A 446 -1.59 41.61 -18.21
C LEU A 446 -1.23 41.47 -16.73
N ASP A 447 -0.56 40.39 -16.36
CA ASP A 447 -0.08 40.14 -14.99
C ASP A 447 1.25 40.86 -14.66
N VAL A 448 1.75 41.69 -15.59
CA VAL A 448 2.87 42.62 -15.35
C VAL A 448 4.11 41.89 -14.84
N ASN A 449 4.47 40.78 -15.49
CA ASN A 449 5.51 39.87 -14.98
C ASN A 449 6.85 39.98 -15.71
N TYR A 450 6.84 40.01 -17.05
CA TYR A 450 8.06 40.07 -17.86
C TYR A 450 8.07 41.31 -18.75
N SER A 451 9.13 42.11 -18.63
CA SER A 451 9.35 43.27 -19.48
C SER A 451 9.74 42.81 -20.90
N LYS A 452 9.09 43.39 -21.90
CA LYS A 452 9.29 43.20 -23.34
C LYS A 452 10.06 44.37 -23.97
N GLY A 453 10.16 45.49 -23.27
CA GLY A 453 10.79 46.71 -23.76
C GLY A 453 10.49 47.87 -22.82
N LYS A 454 11.02 49.05 -23.14
CA LYS A 454 10.85 50.24 -22.30
C LYS A 454 10.28 51.41 -23.08
N THR A 455 9.61 52.30 -22.36
CA THR A 455 9.17 53.59 -22.87
C THR A 455 10.37 54.48 -23.16
N GLU A 456 10.23 55.26 -24.23
CA GLU A 456 11.11 56.37 -24.54
C GLU A 456 10.25 57.62 -24.63
N ARG A 457 10.71 58.70 -23.99
CA ARG A 457 10.00 59.97 -23.89
C ARG A 457 9.84 60.57 -25.28
N GLY A 458 8.61 60.97 -25.58
CA GLY A 458 8.23 61.64 -26.81
C GLY A 458 7.91 60.73 -27.98
N ARG A 459 7.96 59.42 -27.79
CA ARG A 459 7.46 58.46 -28.78
C ARG A 459 5.95 58.44 -28.77
N VAL A 460 5.34 58.39 -29.94
CA VAL A 460 3.89 58.36 -30.12
C VAL A 460 3.44 56.93 -30.44
N PHE A 461 2.52 56.38 -29.67
CA PHE A 461 1.98 55.02 -29.86
C PHE A 461 0.46 55.03 -29.93
N TYR A 462 -0.12 53.92 -30.37
CA TYR A 462 -1.55 53.70 -30.38
C TYR A 462 -1.98 52.80 -29.20
N ILE A 463 -2.97 53.25 -28.44
CA ILE A 463 -3.64 52.46 -27.40
C ILE A 463 -5.01 52.02 -27.91
N SER A 464 -5.22 50.71 -27.98
CA SER A 464 -6.53 50.15 -28.38
C SER A 464 -7.46 49.92 -27.19
N ILE A 465 -7.00 49.22 -26.15
CA ILE A 465 -7.81 48.79 -25.00
C ILE A 465 -7.15 49.25 -23.70
N SER A 466 -7.97 49.75 -22.78
CA SER A 466 -7.65 49.91 -21.35
C SER A 466 -8.26 48.75 -20.56
N TYR A 467 -7.50 48.22 -19.61
CA TYR A 467 -7.91 47.21 -18.65
C TYR A 467 -7.96 47.86 -17.27
N ASN A 468 -9.16 47.95 -16.70
CA ASN A 468 -9.42 48.76 -15.53
C ASN A 468 -9.10 47.96 -14.25
N THR A 469 -7.94 48.21 -13.68
CA THR A 469 -7.48 47.61 -12.43
C THR A 469 -8.14 48.27 -11.22
N ALA A 470 -8.11 47.59 -10.06
CA ALA A 470 -8.74 48.09 -8.85
C ALA A 470 -7.98 49.24 -8.14
N ASP A 471 -6.69 49.42 -8.45
CA ASP A 471 -5.84 50.50 -7.92
C ASP A 471 -5.94 51.80 -8.73
N ASN A 472 -6.85 51.86 -9.72
CA ASN A 472 -6.97 52.97 -10.67
C ASN A 472 -5.68 53.25 -11.47
N GLN A 473 -4.79 52.25 -11.59
CA GLN A 473 -3.62 52.27 -12.47
C GLN A 473 -3.86 51.31 -13.65
N PRO A 474 -4.69 51.72 -14.64
CA PRO A 474 -5.07 50.87 -15.74
C PRO A 474 -3.86 50.34 -16.51
N ILE A 475 -4.09 49.19 -17.13
CA ILE A 475 -3.13 48.58 -18.06
C ILE A 475 -3.63 48.84 -19.47
N TYR A 476 -2.76 49.17 -20.40
CA TYR A 476 -3.11 49.54 -21.77
C TYR A 476 -2.47 48.59 -22.76
N SER A 477 -3.20 48.13 -23.79
CA SER A 477 -2.60 47.43 -24.92
C SER A 477 -2.00 48.44 -25.90
N VAL A 478 -0.68 48.40 -26.09
CA VAL A 478 0.07 49.38 -26.87
C VAL A 478 0.55 48.79 -28.21
N TYR A 479 0.36 49.55 -29.28
CA TYR A 479 0.74 49.23 -30.66
C TYR A 479 1.51 50.41 -31.26
N THR A 480 2.27 50.18 -32.33
CA THR A 480 2.96 51.26 -33.06
C THR A 480 1.98 52.24 -33.70
N ASP A 481 0.87 51.74 -34.24
CA ASP A 481 -0.14 52.51 -34.96
C ASP A 481 -1.55 51.92 -34.83
N GLU A 482 -2.54 52.56 -35.47
CA GLU A 482 -3.94 52.16 -35.42
C GLU A 482 -4.24 50.87 -36.17
N THR A 483 -3.34 50.37 -37.01
CA THR A 483 -3.52 49.09 -37.71
C THR A 483 -3.49 47.92 -36.72
N CYS A 484 -2.91 48.14 -35.53
CA CYS A 484 -2.77 47.16 -34.47
C CYS A 484 -2.01 45.88 -34.91
N THR A 485 -1.17 46.00 -35.94
CA THR A 485 -0.40 44.88 -36.48
C THR A 485 0.88 44.61 -35.68
N GLU A 486 1.55 45.66 -35.20
CA GLU A 486 2.75 45.53 -34.38
C GLU A 486 2.46 45.84 -32.90
N TRP A 487 2.20 44.77 -32.14
CA TRP A 487 1.97 44.88 -30.70
C TRP A 487 3.28 45.10 -29.91
N ARG A 488 3.35 46.19 -29.15
CA ARG A 488 4.53 46.59 -28.38
C ARG A 488 4.55 46.05 -26.96
N GLY A 489 3.40 45.89 -26.34
CA GLY A 489 3.30 45.40 -24.97
C GLY A 489 2.04 45.89 -24.26
N TYR A 490 1.94 45.52 -22.98
CA TYR A 490 1.02 46.14 -22.05
C TYR A 490 1.75 47.24 -21.27
N TYR A 491 1.16 48.42 -21.12
CA TYR A 491 1.73 49.48 -20.31
C TYR A 491 0.85 49.72 -19.08
N LYS A 492 1.42 49.73 -17.87
CA LYS A 492 0.67 50.02 -16.62
C LYS A 492 1.05 51.40 -16.10
N GLY A 493 0.06 52.26 -15.88
CA GLY A 493 0.25 53.63 -15.40
C GLY A 493 -0.27 54.67 -16.38
N ASN A 494 -0.13 55.95 -16.06
CA ASN A 494 -0.75 57.04 -16.81
C ASN A 494 0.27 58.10 -17.29
N ASN A 495 1.56 57.75 -17.45
CA ASN A 495 2.60 58.71 -17.84
C ASN A 495 2.67 58.92 -19.36
N PHE A 496 1.56 59.39 -19.94
CA PHE A 496 1.43 59.77 -21.34
C PHE A 496 0.35 60.84 -21.50
N GLU A 497 0.42 61.59 -22.60
CA GLU A 497 -0.57 62.60 -23.01
C GLU A 497 -1.29 62.16 -24.27
N ASP A 498 -2.57 62.53 -24.42
CA ASP A 498 -3.34 62.25 -25.63
C ASP A 498 -2.79 63.06 -26.80
N THR A 499 -2.30 62.37 -27.84
CA THR A 499 -1.71 63.02 -29.01
C THR A 499 -2.81 63.67 -29.82
N GLN A 500 -2.78 65.00 -29.90
CA GLN A 500 -3.78 65.74 -30.69
C GLN A 500 -3.54 65.50 -32.17
N ILE A 501 -4.62 65.23 -32.89
CA ILE A 501 -4.61 64.98 -34.33
C ILE A 501 -5.50 66.02 -34.99
N THR A 502 -4.93 66.79 -35.91
CA THR A 502 -5.68 67.66 -36.82
C THR A 502 -5.94 66.90 -38.11
N MET A 503 -7.21 66.76 -38.48
CA MET A 503 -7.61 66.21 -39.77
C MET A 503 -7.46 67.28 -40.86
N LEU A 504 -6.82 66.93 -41.96
CA LEU A 504 -6.49 67.83 -43.06
C LEU A 504 -7.18 67.45 -44.38
N GLU A 505 -8.01 66.40 -44.40
CA GLU A 505 -8.89 66.04 -45.54
C GLU A 505 -8.16 65.99 -46.89
N ASN A 506 -7.04 65.26 -46.97
CA ASN A 506 -6.25 65.04 -48.19
C ASN A 506 -5.66 66.31 -48.83
N LYS A 507 -5.28 67.30 -48.01
CA LYS A 507 -4.48 68.45 -48.46
C LYS A 507 -3.13 68.02 -49.04
N SER A 508 -2.55 68.91 -49.85
CA SER A 508 -1.16 68.79 -50.27
C SER A 508 -0.24 69.56 -49.32
N VAL A 509 0.95 69.03 -49.04
CA VAL A 509 2.00 69.70 -48.27
C VAL A 509 3.27 69.77 -49.11
N LYS A 510 3.82 70.98 -49.24
CA LYS A 510 5.07 71.23 -49.96
C LYS A 510 6.20 71.42 -48.97
N VAL A 511 7.27 70.65 -49.15
CA VAL A 511 8.51 70.79 -48.37
C VAL A 511 9.22 72.07 -48.79
N THR A 512 9.48 72.96 -47.82
CA THR A 512 10.18 74.23 -48.03
C THR A 512 11.62 74.21 -47.53
N LYS A 513 11.95 73.30 -46.61
CA LYS A 513 13.30 73.14 -46.04
C LYS A 513 13.86 71.73 -46.30
N SER A 514 15.08 71.67 -46.82
CA SER A 514 15.83 70.43 -47.00
C SER A 514 16.56 70.03 -45.72
N GLY A 515 16.93 68.75 -45.60
CA GLY A 515 17.77 68.26 -44.49
C GLY A 515 17.00 67.81 -43.25
N TYR A 516 15.67 67.92 -43.21
CA TYR A 516 14.86 67.39 -42.12
C TYR A 516 14.67 65.88 -42.30
N THR A 517 14.71 65.13 -41.20
CA THR A 517 14.43 63.69 -41.25
C THR A 517 12.95 63.46 -41.56
N VAL A 518 12.67 62.61 -42.54
CA VAL A 518 11.35 62.03 -42.76
C VAL A 518 11.35 60.67 -42.06
N TRP A 519 10.64 60.60 -40.94
CA TRP A 519 10.53 59.39 -40.13
C TRP A 519 9.57 58.41 -40.77
N GLY A 520 9.85 57.11 -40.75
CA GLY A 520 8.93 56.10 -41.28
C GLY A 520 7.76 55.79 -40.36
N ASP A 521 7.90 56.12 -39.07
CA ASP A 521 6.90 55.89 -38.04
C ASP A 521 6.82 57.08 -37.06
N LEU A 522 5.69 57.19 -36.35
CA LEU A 522 5.47 58.20 -35.31
C LEU A 522 6.26 57.90 -34.01
N ASN A 523 6.86 56.72 -33.92
CA ASN A 523 7.83 56.39 -32.89
C ASN A 523 9.22 56.95 -33.22
N PHE A 524 9.46 57.53 -34.39
CA PHE A 524 10.78 57.99 -34.85
C PHE A 524 11.90 56.93 -34.65
N TRP A 525 11.61 55.67 -34.94
CA TRP A 525 12.60 54.58 -34.94
C TRP A 525 13.16 54.33 -36.34
N THR A 526 12.31 54.38 -37.36
CA THR A 526 12.72 54.20 -38.75
C THR A 526 12.85 55.54 -39.48
N LYS A 527 13.79 55.64 -40.42
CA LYS A 527 13.95 56.80 -41.29
C LYS A 527 13.56 56.40 -42.71
N SER A 528 12.53 57.04 -43.27
CA SER A 528 12.16 56.88 -44.68
C SER A 528 13.07 57.69 -45.60
N GLY A 529 13.66 58.78 -45.10
CA GLY A 529 14.61 59.57 -45.87
C GLY A 529 14.90 60.94 -45.25
N ILE A 530 15.41 61.83 -46.09
CA ILE A 530 15.68 63.23 -45.76
C ILE A 530 14.87 64.10 -46.71
N SER A 531 14.32 65.20 -46.20
CA SER A 531 13.49 66.12 -46.97
C SER A 531 14.31 66.87 -48.03
N ASN A 532 13.72 67.06 -49.21
CA ASN A 532 14.24 67.93 -50.26
C ASN A 532 13.24 69.05 -50.56
N THR A 533 13.73 70.28 -50.67
CA THR A 533 12.90 71.45 -50.96
C THR A 533 12.25 71.30 -52.32
N GLY A 534 10.94 71.51 -52.38
CA GLY A 534 10.14 71.36 -53.59
C GLY A 534 9.35 70.07 -53.66
N ASP A 535 9.68 69.05 -52.86
CA ASP A 535 8.89 67.82 -52.78
C ASP A 535 7.44 68.13 -52.35
N ILE A 536 6.48 67.46 -52.98
CA ILE A 536 5.04 67.58 -52.67
C ILE A 536 4.52 66.20 -52.28
N TYR A 537 3.77 66.16 -51.19
CA TYR A 537 3.11 64.98 -50.65
C TYR A 537 1.64 65.29 -50.38
N THR A 538 0.78 64.28 -50.37
CA THR A 538 -0.56 64.45 -49.78
C THR A 538 -0.52 64.15 -48.28
N THR A 539 -1.45 64.73 -47.52
CA THR A 539 -1.56 64.53 -46.07
C THR A 539 -3.02 64.53 -45.65
N ASP A 540 -3.38 63.57 -44.81
CA ASP A 540 -4.71 63.53 -44.19
C ASP A 540 -4.69 64.04 -42.76
N ARG A 541 -3.51 64.06 -42.12
CA ARG A 541 -3.38 64.22 -40.69
C ARG A 541 -2.11 64.94 -40.30
N LYS A 542 -2.22 65.71 -39.23
CA LYS A 542 -1.10 66.35 -38.55
C LYS A 542 -1.16 65.99 -37.07
N PHE A 543 -0.04 65.49 -36.54
CA PHE A 543 0.07 64.99 -35.17
C PHE A 543 0.85 65.98 -34.32
N TYR A 544 0.34 66.32 -33.14
CA TYR A 544 1.04 67.16 -32.18
C TYR A 544 1.81 66.31 -31.17
N ASN A 545 3.11 66.56 -31.03
CA ASN A 545 3.96 65.89 -30.06
C ASN A 545 4.26 66.82 -28.87
N PHE A 546 3.71 66.46 -27.71
CA PHE A 546 3.77 67.28 -26.50
C PHE A 546 5.17 67.48 -25.92
N THR A 547 6.08 66.52 -26.13
CA THR A 547 7.40 66.57 -25.47
C THR A 547 8.41 67.44 -26.19
N ASN A 548 8.27 67.62 -27.50
CA ASN A 548 9.12 68.52 -28.29
C ASN A 548 8.35 69.77 -28.79
N ASN A 549 7.07 69.91 -28.43
CA ASN A 549 6.22 71.03 -28.83
C ASN A 549 6.21 71.26 -30.35
N ALA A 550 6.16 70.18 -31.13
CA ALA A 550 6.17 70.24 -32.59
C ALA A 550 5.02 69.45 -33.20
N TYR A 551 4.60 69.87 -34.39
CA TYR A 551 3.65 69.12 -35.20
C TYR A 551 4.38 68.32 -36.28
N TYR A 552 3.80 67.19 -36.66
CA TYR A 552 4.30 66.32 -37.72
C TYR A 552 3.20 66.05 -38.74
N TYR A 553 3.45 66.33 -40.01
CA TYR A 553 2.55 65.93 -41.10
C TYR A 553 2.76 64.46 -41.43
N GLU A 554 1.65 63.72 -41.59
CA GLU A 554 1.67 62.41 -42.24
C GLU A 554 1.81 62.62 -43.74
N LEU A 555 2.92 62.18 -44.33
CA LEU A 555 3.19 62.28 -45.75
C LEU A 555 2.74 61.00 -46.45
N LYS A 556 1.97 61.16 -47.52
CA LYS A 556 1.55 60.06 -48.40
C LYS A 556 2.13 60.20 -49.80
N LYS A 557 2.54 59.06 -50.36
CA LYS A 557 2.88 58.89 -51.79
C LYS A 557 1.97 57.81 -52.35
N ASP A 558 1.32 58.07 -53.48
CA ASP A 558 0.40 57.15 -54.16
C ASP A 558 -0.67 56.55 -53.21
N GLY A 559 -1.18 57.39 -52.30
CA GLY A 559 -2.19 57.01 -51.30
C GLY A 559 -1.68 56.19 -50.10
N LYS A 560 -0.39 55.84 -50.06
CA LYS A 560 0.23 55.10 -48.95
C LYS A 560 1.06 56.03 -48.06
N VAL A 561 1.06 55.78 -46.76
CA VAL A 561 1.93 56.49 -45.81
C VAL A 561 3.39 56.24 -46.19
N TYR A 562 4.11 57.33 -46.49
CA TYR A 562 5.53 57.33 -46.78
C TYR A 562 6.37 57.66 -45.54
N GLY A 563 5.85 58.54 -44.67
CA GLY A 563 6.50 58.89 -43.42
C GLY A 563 5.93 60.15 -42.77
N TYR A 564 6.65 60.70 -41.81
CA TYR A 564 6.24 61.81 -40.97
C TYR A 564 7.34 62.85 -40.94
N ILE A 565 6.99 64.11 -41.21
CA ILE A 565 7.94 65.24 -41.22
C ILE A 565 7.49 66.33 -40.27
N ASN A 566 8.44 66.96 -39.57
CA ASN A 566 8.16 68.13 -38.75
C ASN A 566 7.54 69.26 -39.60
N SER A 567 6.46 69.86 -39.12
CA SER A 567 5.70 70.87 -39.85
C SER A 567 6.47 72.16 -40.10
N GLU A 568 7.55 72.43 -39.40
CA GLU A 568 8.43 73.58 -39.69
C GLU A 568 9.17 73.46 -41.04
N ALA A 569 9.23 72.25 -41.60
CA ALA A 569 9.90 71.97 -42.86
C ALA A 569 8.95 71.98 -44.08
N ALA A 570 7.63 72.09 -43.86
CA ALA A 570 6.63 72.01 -44.91
C ALA A 570 5.45 72.96 -44.67
N VAL A 571 4.82 73.43 -45.75
CA VAL A 571 3.63 74.28 -45.69
C VAL A 571 2.45 73.57 -46.33
N GLU A 572 1.27 73.71 -45.73
CA GLU A 572 0.00 73.28 -46.33
C GLU A 572 -0.25 74.10 -47.60
N MET A 573 -0.62 73.43 -48.68
CA MET A 573 -1.10 74.04 -49.91
C MET A 573 -2.62 74.07 -49.85
N ASN A 574 -3.19 75.22 -50.19
CA ASN A 574 -4.64 75.37 -50.35
C ASN A 574 -5.14 74.72 -51.63
#